data_AF-A0A2G1X3D0-F1
#
_entry.id   AF-A0A2G1X3D0-F1
#
_cell.length_a   1.000
_cell.length_b   1.000
_cell.length_c   1.000
_cell.angle_alpha   90.00
_cell.angle_beta   90.00
_cell.angle_gamma   90.00
#
_symmetry.space_group_name_H-M   'P 1'
#
loop_
_entity.id
_entity.type
_entity.pdbx_description
1 polymer ?
#
loop_
_entity_poly.entity_id
_entity_poly.type
_entity_poly.pdbx_seq_one_letter_code
_entity_poly.pdbx_strand_id
1 'polypeptide(L)'
;MSGECSWLYAVIDSETKMILDVALFGSNGTDPPAVFLHRLDEKHPLSEDVFIVNQFGYWTAISRLGLSGRVNYTGRNLLEK
;
A
#
# COMPACT_ATOMS: atom_id res chain seq x y z
N MET A 1 -25.38 13.72 -8.39
CA MET A 1 -24.58 13.33 -7.21
C MET A 1 -23.21 12.94 -7.72
N SER A 2 -22.19 13.80 -7.55
CA SER A 2 -20.81 13.38 -7.77
C SER A 2 -20.48 12.38 -6.67
N GLY A 3 -20.52 11.08 -6.98
CA GLY A 3 -20.15 10.06 -6.01
C GLY A 3 -18.68 10.24 -5.65
N GLU A 4 -18.40 10.60 -4.40
CA GLU A 4 -17.05 10.75 -3.90
C GLU A 4 -16.33 9.40 -4.00
N CYS A 5 -15.23 9.33 -4.76
CA CYS A 5 -14.42 8.12 -4.84
C CYS A 5 -13.54 8.03 -3.59
N SER A 6 -13.71 6.95 -2.82
CA SER A 6 -12.79 6.58 -1.75
C SER A 6 -11.75 5.56 -2.24
N TRP A 7 -10.57 5.60 -1.63
CA TRP A 7 -9.42 4.78 -1.99
C TRP A 7 -9.10 3.82 -0.85
N LEU A 8 -9.10 2.53 -1.16
CA LEU A 8 -8.82 1.45 -0.22
C LEU A 8 -7.36 1.04 -0.34
N TYR A 9 -6.68 0.95 0.80
CA TYR A 9 -5.32 0.49 0.96
C TYR A 9 -5.35 -0.77 1.81
N ALA A 10 -4.69 -1.84 1.37
CA ALA A 10 -4.63 -3.09 2.10
C ALA A 10 -3.23 -3.70 1.97
N VAL A 11 -2.74 -4.29 3.06
CA VAL A 11 -1.56 -5.16 3.03
C VAL A 11 -2.00 -6.58 3.27
N ILE A 12 -1.49 -7.47 2.43
CA ILE A 12 -1.75 -8.90 2.49
C ILE A 12 -0.40 -9.59 2.60
N ASP A 13 -0.27 -10.48 3.56
CA ASP A 13 0.88 -11.36 3.63
C ASP A 13 0.86 -12.34 2.44
N SER A 14 1.97 -12.38 1.70
CA SER A 14 2.00 -13.09 0.43
C SER A 14 2.01 -14.61 0.58
N GLU A 15 2.45 -15.13 1.72
CA GLU A 15 2.55 -16.57 1.99
C GLU A 15 1.24 -17.11 2.55
N THR A 16 0.78 -16.54 3.66
CA THR A 16 -0.40 -16.97 4.41
C THR A 16 -1.71 -16.45 3.83
N LYS A 17 -1.66 -15.46 2.93
CA LYS A 17 -2.82 -14.76 2.35
C LYS A 17 -3.67 -14.01 3.37
N MET A 18 -3.14 -13.73 4.55
CA MET A 18 -3.84 -12.97 5.59
C MET A 18 -3.78 -11.46 5.30
N ILE A 19 -4.88 -10.75 5.58
CA ILE A 19 -4.91 -9.29 5.57
C ILE A 19 -4.26 -8.79 6.86
N LEU A 20 -3.18 -8.03 6.75
CA LEU A 20 -2.46 -7.47 7.89
C LEU A 20 -3.08 -6.13 8.34
N ASP A 21 -3.49 -5.30 7.37
CA ASP A 21 -4.23 -4.06 7.68
C ASP A 21 -5.02 -3.57 6.47
N VAL A 22 -6.03 -2.74 6.74
CA VAL A 22 -6.86 -2.07 5.72
C VAL A 22 -7.22 -0.66 6.15
N ALA A 23 -7.17 0.29 5.22
CA ALA A 23 -7.58 1.67 5.46
C ALA A 23 -8.29 2.28 4.25
N LEU A 24 -9.28 3.14 4.52
CA LEU A 24 -10.04 3.87 3.51
C LEU A 24 -9.72 5.36 3.62
N PHE A 25 -9.44 6.00 2.49
CA PHE A 25 -9.15 7.43 2.42
C PHE A 25 -10.02 8.13 1.37
N GLY A 26 -10.40 9.38 1.63
CA GLY A 26 -11.17 10.20 0.68
C GLY A 26 -10.34 10.77 -0.48
N SER A 27 -9.02 10.52 -0.53
CA SER A 27 -8.13 10.99 -1.60
C SER A 27 -7.04 9.97 -1.93
N ASN A 28 -6.46 10.06 -3.13
CA ASN A 28 -5.32 9.24 -3.61
C ASN A 28 -4.03 10.03 -3.76
N GLY A 29 -3.88 11.12 -3.01
CA GLY A 29 -2.63 11.85 -2.97
C GLY A 29 -1.47 11.00 -2.45
N THR A 30 -0.30 11.60 -2.30
CA THR A 30 0.89 10.92 -1.78
C THR A 30 0.89 10.77 -0.26
N ASP A 31 0.03 11.48 0.47
CA ASP A 31 -0.05 11.41 1.94
C ASP A 31 -0.76 10.14 2.46
N PRO A 32 -1.91 9.70 1.90
CA PRO A 32 -2.59 8.47 2.34
C PRO A 32 -1.71 7.20 2.36
N PRO A 33 -0.90 6.88 1.33
CA PRO A 33 0.00 5.72 1.39
C PRO A 33 1.03 5.83 2.52
N ALA A 34 1.58 7.02 2.80
CA ALA A 34 2.57 7.22 3.86
C ALA A 34 1.95 7.08 5.25
N VAL A 35 0.76 7.65 5.46
CA VAL A 35 0.01 7.50 6.72
C VAL A 35 -0.37 6.05 6.96
N PHE A 36 -0.78 5.33 5.90
CA PHE A 36 -1.11 3.91 6.00
C PHE A 36 0.10 3.06 6.40
N LEU A 37 1.24 3.22 5.72
CA LEU A 37 2.46 2.47 6.03
C LEU A 37 3.02 2.78 7.41
N HIS A 38 2.93 4.03 7.87
CA HIS A 38 3.36 4.39 9.23
C HIS A 38 2.52 3.66 10.29
N ARG A 39 1.19 3.65 10.15
CA ARG A 39 0.29 2.92 11.06
C ARG A 39 0.49 1.41 11.01
N LEU A 40 0.84 0.89 9.84
CA LEU A 40 1.15 -0.52 9.68
C LEU A 40 2.43 -0.89 10.45
N ASP A 41 3.47 -0.05 10.38
CA ASP A 41 4.73 -0.24 11.11
C ASP A 41 4.56 -0.22 12.63
N GLU A 42 3.63 0.59 13.15
CA GLU A 42 3.26 0.58 14.57
C GLU A 42 2.65 -0.77 15.02
N LYS A 43 1.98 -1.49 14.12
CA LYS A 43 1.28 -2.76 14.41
C LYS A 43 2.12 -3.99 14.08
N HIS A 44 2.92 -3.90 13.03
CA HIS A 44 3.70 -4.98 12.44
C HIS A 44 5.07 -4.39 12.05
N PRO A 45 6.17 -4.73 12.73
CA PRO A 45 7.48 -4.15 12.42
C PRO A 45 7.89 -4.50 10.98
N LEU A 46 7.99 -3.49 10.10
CA LEU A 46 8.14 -3.70 8.65
C LEU A 46 9.60 -3.74 8.17
N SER A 47 10.56 -3.57 9.07
CA SER A 47 11.97 -3.31 8.71
C SER A 47 12.65 -4.45 7.97
N GLU A 48 12.17 -5.69 8.10
CA GLU A 48 12.71 -6.87 7.42
C GLU A 48 11.88 -7.29 6.19
N ASP A 49 10.72 -6.65 5.97
CA ASP A 49 9.77 -7.05 4.94
C ASP A 49 10.01 -6.36 3.59
N VAL A 50 9.71 -7.07 2.50
CA VAL A 50 9.78 -6.55 1.13
C VAL A 50 8.37 -6.34 0.59
N PHE A 51 8.04 -5.08 0.30
CA PHE A 51 6.74 -4.73 -0.27
C PHE A 51 6.71 -4.91 -1.79
N ILE A 52 5.65 -5.56 -2.28
CA ILE A 52 5.29 -5.59 -3.71
C ILE A 52 4.16 -4.58 -3.91
N VAL A 53 4.41 -3.54 -4.71
CA VAL A 53 3.45 -2.46 -4.95
C VAL A 53 3.19 -2.27 -6.44
N ASN A 54 1.93 -2.04 -6.80
CA ASN A 54 1.48 -1.90 -8.19
C ASN A 54 1.44 -0.43 -8.68
N GLN A 55 1.72 0.56 -7.82
CA GLN A 55 1.59 1.98 -8.16
C GLN A 55 2.76 2.83 -7.62
N PHE A 56 3.20 3.80 -8.43
CA PHE A 56 4.28 4.74 -8.10
C PHE A 56 4.07 5.54 -6.80
N GLY A 57 2.83 5.84 -6.42
CA GLY A 57 2.52 6.58 -5.18
C GLY A 57 3.04 5.90 -3.91
N TYR A 58 3.09 4.57 -3.90
CA TYR A 58 3.66 3.80 -2.79
C TYR A 58 5.19 3.88 -2.74
N TRP A 59 5.86 4.01 -3.88
CA TRP A 59 7.33 4.01 -3.92
C TRP A 59 7.92 5.24 -3.22
N THR A 60 7.27 6.40 -3.39
CA THR A 60 7.63 7.64 -2.67
C THR A 60 7.41 7.49 -1.16
N ALA A 61 6.32 6.83 -0.74
CA ALA A 61 6.02 6.60 0.67
C ALA A 61 6.98 5.60 1.33
N ILE A 62 7.27 4.48 0.67
CA ILE A 62 8.25 3.46 1.09
C ILE A 62 9.63 4.09 1.27
N SER A 63 10.08 4.90 0.30
CA SER A 63 11.39 5.58 0.37
C SER A 63 11.48 6.55 1.54
N ARG A 64 10.40 7.28 1.87
CA ARG A 64 10.35 8.20 3.02
C ARG A 64 10.46 7.48 4.37
N LEU A 65 10.00 6.23 4.43
CA LEU A 65 10.03 5.41 5.64
C LEU A 65 11.29 4.55 5.76
N GLY A 66 12.24 4.66 4.83
CA GLY A 66 13.46 3.85 4.83
C GLY A 66 13.22 2.36 4.55
N LEU A 67 12.03 2.01 4.05
CA LEU A 67 11.64 0.64 3.76
C LEU A 67 12.19 0.22 2.40
N SER A 68 12.50 -1.08 2.27
CA SER A 68 12.90 -1.65 0.99
C SER A 68 11.67 -2.01 0.15
N GLY A 69 11.70 -1.69 -1.15
CA GLY A 69 10.60 -1.99 -2.05
C GLY A 69 11.07 -2.30 -3.45
N ARG A 70 10.43 -3.30 -4.09
CA ARG A 70 10.61 -3.59 -5.52
C ARG A 70 9.29 -3.35 -6.24
N VAL A 71 9.34 -2.55 -7.30
CA VAL A 71 8.23 -2.48 -8.24
C VAL A 71 8.28 -3.73 -9.10
N ASN A 72 7.31 -4.63 -8.94
CA ASN A 72 7.18 -5.82 -9.77
C ASN A 72 5.93 -5.69 -10.66
N TYR A 73 6.16 -5.50 -11.96
CA TYR A 73 5.10 -5.42 -12.97
C TYR A 73 4.67 -6.80 -13.51
N THR A 74 5.34 -7.88 -13.11
CA THR A 74 4.96 -9.24 -13.53
C THR A 74 3.86 -9.75 -12.61
N GLY A 75 2.65 -9.88 -13.14
CA GLY A 75 1.46 -10.33 -12.41
C GLY A 75 0.35 -9.30 -12.27
N ARG A 76 0.11 -8.46 -13.29
CA ARG A 76 -1.14 -7.68 -13.34
C ARG A 76 -2.33 -8.64 -13.29
N ASN A 77 -3.06 -8.65 -12.17
CA ASN A 77 -4.50 -8.89 -12.27
C ASN A 77 -5.04 -7.73 -13.10
N LEU A 78 -5.36 -8.02 -14.37
CA LEU A 78 -6.04 -7.14 -15.30
C LEU A 78 -7.45 -6.86 -14.78
N LEU A 79 -7.58 -5.95 -13.82
CA LEU A 79 -8.81 -5.21 -13.57
C LEU A 79 -8.42 -3.75 -13.31
N GLU A 80 -7.91 -3.11 -14.37
CA GLU A 80 -8.22 -1.70 -14.59
C GLU A 80 -9.62 -1.64 -15.24
N LYS A 81 -10.39 -0.63 -14.83
CA LYS A 81 -11.81 -0.47 -15.14
C LYS A 81 -12.11 -0.46 -16.65
#